data_AF-A0A9N9AV27-F1
#
_entry.id   AF-A0A9N9AV27-F1
#
_cell.length_a   1.000
_cell.length_b   1.000
_cell.length_c   1.000
_cell.angle_alpha   90.00
_cell.angle_beta   90.00
_cell.angle_gamma   90.00
#
_symmetry.space_group_name_H-M   'P 1'
#
loop_
_entity.id
_entity.type
_entity.pdbx_description
1 polymer ?
#
loop_
_entity_poly.entity_id
_entity_poly.type
_entity_poly.pdbx_seq_one_letter_code
_entity_poly.pdbx_strand_id
1 'polypeptide(L)'
;MGSLSDYSGISDELADQASGYGLPYGIFGITNWSLFFLSILLTYANCPLISIWRWGKPYKKQNPYLAIFASVATIGPIIFTCIYCNGKLVIVLMALGQLTPWSFKIMNDGFRSQQVDETDSSHINLHYSYFGWVMIILLSVAGWVSLILVTIGLLNTDETFKRWIWTIYALALLALLVIMLMHKFSSGHSCLIIMMAYFLTTIHMIGFHIILARISGNWSGIAPKKSGLVSAIIFFIGNRLQFLDF
;
A
#
# COMPACT_ATOMS: atom_id res chain seq x y z
N MET A 1 21.95 -12.76 21.92
CA MET A 1 20.68 -12.80 22.67
C MET A 1 20.50 -11.44 23.31
N GLY A 2 19.61 -10.60 22.76
CA GLY A 2 19.35 -9.24 23.28
C GLY A 2 18.61 -9.30 24.60
N SER A 3 18.93 -8.36 25.50
CA SER A 3 18.38 -8.31 26.86
C SER A 3 16.93 -7.81 26.84
N LEU A 4 16.11 -8.21 27.82
CA LEU A 4 14.71 -7.77 27.92
C LEU A 4 14.55 -6.23 28.03
N SER A 5 15.58 -5.50 28.47
CA SER A 5 15.57 -4.03 28.50
C SER A 5 15.72 -3.38 27.11
N ASP A 6 16.27 -4.10 26.13
CA ASP A 6 16.40 -3.57 24.76
C ASP A 6 15.02 -3.49 24.06
N TYR A 7 14.04 -4.29 24.49
CA TYR A 7 12.74 -4.38 23.83
C TYR A 7 11.70 -3.36 24.32
N SER A 8 11.72 -2.94 25.58
CA SER A 8 10.89 -1.82 26.05
C SER A 8 11.30 -0.51 25.36
N GLY A 9 12.61 -0.34 25.11
CA GLY A 9 13.14 0.79 24.35
C GLY A 9 12.58 0.88 22.93
N ILE A 10 12.36 -0.26 22.25
CA ILE A 10 11.80 -0.29 20.88
C ILE A 10 10.39 0.28 20.85
N SER A 11 9.54 -0.03 21.83
CA SER A 11 8.16 0.48 21.85
C SER A 11 8.10 2.00 22.06
N ASP A 12 8.85 2.51 23.04
CA ASP A 12 8.88 3.95 23.34
C ASP A 12 9.50 4.74 22.19
N GLU A 13 10.54 4.18 21.57
CA GLU A 13 11.19 4.75 20.41
C GLU A 13 10.29 4.75 19.17
N LEU A 14 9.51 3.69 18.95
CA LEU A 14 8.52 3.65 17.86
C LEU A 14 7.37 4.63 18.10
N ALA A 15 6.97 4.83 19.36
CA ALA A 15 5.94 5.80 19.73
C ALA A 15 6.38 7.24 19.47
N ASP A 16 7.62 7.58 19.83
CA ASP A 16 8.19 8.90 19.52
C ASP A 16 8.25 9.12 18.00
N GLN A 17 8.67 8.10 17.24
CA GLN A 17 8.71 8.16 15.79
C GLN A 17 7.34 8.23 15.12
N ALA A 18 6.32 7.60 15.70
CA ALA A 18 4.96 7.69 15.21
C ALA A 18 4.43 9.12 15.24
N SER A 19 4.91 9.96 16.17
CA SER A 19 4.57 11.39 16.21
C SER A 19 5.05 12.18 14.97
N GLY A 20 6.12 11.69 14.33
CA GLY A 20 6.75 12.27 13.15
C GLY A 20 6.39 11.56 11.84
N TYR A 21 5.61 10.49 11.90
CA TYR A 21 5.25 9.68 10.73
C TYR A 21 4.34 10.49 9.79
N GLY A 22 4.82 10.78 8.58
CA GLY A 22 4.17 11.67 7.63
C GLY A 22 3.20 10.99 6.66
N LEU A 23 2.78 9.76 6.95
CA LEU A 23 1.90 8.97 6.08
C LEU A 23 0.61 8.59 6.82
N PRO A 24 -0.49 8.34 6.11
CA PRO A 24 -1.73 7.89 6.73
C PRO A 24 -1.54 6.59 7.52
N TYR A 25 -2.10 6.55 8.73
CA TYR A 25 -2.18 5.35 9.56
C TYR A 25 -3.54 5.27 10.28
N GLY A 26 -3.76 4.32 11.17
CA GLY A 26 -5.04 4.16 11.87
C GLY A 26 -6.25 4.08 10.92
N ILE A 27 -7.36 4.67 11.32
CA ILE A 27 -8.61 4.69 10.55
C ILE A 27 -8.40 5.40 9.20
N PHE A 28 -7.72 6.55 9.17
CA PHE A 28 -7.46 7.27 7.93
C PHE A 28 -6.65 6.44 6.91
N GLY A 29 -5.63 5.74 7.38
CA GLY A 29 -4.83 4.82 6.57
C GLY A 29 -5.67 3.66 6.03
N ILE A 30 -6.46 3.00 6.90
CA ILE A 30 -7.36 1.90 6.49
C ILE A 30 -8.35 2.39 5.44
N THR A 31 -8.99 3.56 5.65
CA THR A 31 -9.91 4.14 4.67
C THR A 31 -9.20 4.44 3.35
N ASN A 32 -7.99 5.02 3.37
CA ASN A 32 -7.23 5.26 2.15
C ASN A 32 -6.91 3.95 1.40
N TRP A 33 -6.49 2.91 2.12
CA TRP A 33 -6.23 1.58 1.55
C TRP A 33 -7.50 0.98 0.93
N SER A 34 -8.64 1.02 1.63
CA SER A 34 -9.92 0.52 1.14
C SER A 34 -10.41 1.27 -0.10
N LEU A 35 -10.25 2.60 -0.13
CA LEU A 35 -10.60 3.42 -1.30
C LEU A 35 -9.68 3.10 -2.49
N PHE A 36 -8.41 2.81 -2.26
CA PHE A 36 -7.49 2.36 -3.32
C PHE A 36 -7.93 1.01 -3.89
N PHE A 37 -8.19 0.04 -3.02
CA PHE A 37 -8.71 -1.29 -3.39
C PHE A 37 -9.99 -1.16 -4.23
N LEU A 38 -10.95 -0.37 -3.75
CA LEU A 38 -12.22 -0.12 -4.44
C LEU A 38 -11.99 0.55 -5.79
N SER A 39 -11.06 1.49 -5.89
CA SER A 39 -10.75 2.18 -7.16
C SER A 39 -10.18 1.22 -8.21
N ILE A 40 -9.30 0.28 -7.80
CA ILE A 40 -8.79 -0.77 -8.69
C ILE A 40 -9.94 -1.71 -9.12
N LEU A 41 -10.74 -2.20 -8.17
CA LEU A 41 -11.87 -3.08 -8.47
C LEU A 41 -12.82 -2.46 -9.49
N LEU A 42 -13.19 -1.20 -9.26
CA LEU A 42 -14.10 -0.45 -10.13
C LEU A 42 -13.50 -0.15 -11.51
N THR A 43 -12.17 -0.14 -11.64
CA THR A 43 -11.49 -0.01 -12.95
C THR A 43 -11.76 -1.22 -13.85
N TYR A 44 -11.91 -2.42 -13.27
CA TYR A 44 -12.30 -3.63 -14.02
C TYR A 44 -13.77 -3.62 -14.44
N ALA A 45 -14.62 -2.96 -13.67
CA ALA A 45 -16.02 -2.75 -14.00
C ALA A 45 -16.26 -1.57 -14.96
N ASN A 46 -15.20 -0.88 -15.41
CA ASN A 46 -15.27 0.39 -16.16
C ASN A 46 -16.12 1.47 -15.45
N CYS A 47 -16.12 1.49 -14.11
CA CYS A 47 -16.85 2.45 -13.29
C CYS A 47 -15.90 3.21 -12.34
N PRO A 48 -14.82 3.85 -12.84
CA PRO A 48 -13.79 4.45 -11.99
C PRO A 48 -14.40 5.42 -10.98
N LEU A 49 -13.99 5.28 -9.71
CA LEU A 49 -14.59 6.02 -8.59
C LEU A 49 -14.45 7.54 -8.73
N ILE A 50 -13.31 8.00 -9.26
CA ILE A 50 -12.95 9.43 -9.34
C ILE A 50 -13.33 10.02 -10.69
N SER A 51 -13.12 9.26 -11.77
CA SER A 51 -13.36 9.71 -13.15
C SER A 51 -14.79 9.36 -13.61
N ILE A 52 -15.82 9.84 -12.89
CA ILE A 52 -17.23 9.41 -13.09
C ILE A 52 -17.71 9.62 -14.54
N TRP A 53 -17.22 10.65 -15.24
CA TRP A 53 -17.50 10.93 -16.65
C TRP A 53 -17.02 9.84 -17.64
N ARG A 54 -16.28 8.85 -17.14
CA ARG A 54 -15.77 7.71 -17.89
C ARG A 54 -16.51 6.41 -17.65
N TRP A 55 -17.58 6.41 -16.86
CA TRP A 55 -18.35 5.19 -16.62
C TRP A 55 -18.85 4.56 -17.93
N GLY A 56 -18.64 3.24 -18.06
CA GLY A 56 -18.99 2.46 -19.25
C GLY A 56 -18.05 2.64 -20.45
N LYS A 57 -17.05 3.53 -20.38
CA LYS A 57 -16.07 3.71 -21.46
C LYS A 57 -14.87 2.75 -21.29
N PRO A 58 -14.19 2.37 -22.38
CA PRO A 58 -12.96 1.59 -22.30
C PRO A 58 -11.93 2.27 -21.41
N TYR A 59 -11.09 1.45 -20.77
CA TYR A 59 -9.99 1.94 -19.95
C TYR A 59 -9.02 2.78 -20.78
N LYS A 60 -8.50 3.86 -20.20
CA LYS A 60 -7.48 4.73 -20.82
C LYS A 60 -6.50 5.05 -19.70
N LYS A 61 -5.22 4.88 -19.99
CA LYS A 61 -4.13 5.22 -19.08
C LYS A 61 -4.15 6.70 -18.71
N GLN A 62 -3.60 6.98 -17.54
CA GLN A 62 -3.43 8.33 -17.03
C GLN A 62 -2.55 9.18 -17.94
N ASN A 63 -2.83 10.48 -18.01
CA ASN A 63 -1.96 11.45 -18.68
C ASN A 63 -0.56 11.49 -18.00
N PRO A 64 0.54 11.47 -18.77
CA PRO A 64 1.89 11.40 -18.21
C PRO A 64 2.23 12.56 -17.25
N TYR A 65 1.76 13.79 -17.51
CA TYR A 65 2.00 14.92 -16.61
C TYR A 65 1.32 14.73 -15.26
N LEU A 66 0.09 14.21 -15.28
CA LEU A 66 -0.66 13.92 -14.06
C LEU A 66 -0.06 12.73 -13.32
N ALA A 67 0.44 11.73 -14.04
CA ALA A 67 1.15 10.60 -13.47
C ALA A 67 2.44 11.04 -12.75
N ILE A 68 3.23 11.94 -13.34
CA ILE A 68 4.41 12.52 -12.68
C ILE A 68 4.03 13.26 -11.41
N PHE A 69 3.00 14.12 -11.48
CA PHE A 69 2.53 14.87 -10.31
C PHE A 69 2.02 13.93 -9.20
N ALA A 70 1.23 12.92 -9.56
CA ALA A 70 0.73 11.92 -8.63
C ALA A 70 1.89 11.13 -7.99
N SER A 71 2.90 10.73 -8.77
CA SER A 71 4.10 10.06 -8.27
C SER A 71 4.89 10.93 -7.29
N VAL A 72 5.07 12.22 -7.57
CA VAL A 72 5.74 13.14 -6.64
C VAL A 72 4.93 13.29 -5.34
N ALA A 73 3.60 13.44 -5.47
CA ALA A 73 2.70 13.54 -4.31
C ALA A 73 2.61 12.24 -3.50
N THR A 74 2.88 11.08 -4.09
CA THR A 74 2.94 9.79 -3.38
C THR A 74 4.33 9.52 -2.79
N ILE A 75 5.42 9.75 -3.52
CA ILE A 75 6.79 9.43 -3.10
C ILE A 75 7.37 10.49 -2.16
N GLY A 76 7.03 11.78 -2.36
CA GLY A 76 7.53 12.88 -1.53
C GLY A 76 7.26 12.69 -0.02
N PRO A 77 6.01 12.39 0.39
CA PRO A 77 5.67 12.06 1.78
C PRO A 77 6.45 10.87 2.38
N ILE A 78 6.81 9.88 1.55
CA ILE A 78 7.63 8.73 1.96
C ILE A 78 9.05 9.19 2.27
N ILE A 79 9.67 9.97 1.37
CA ILE A 79 11.00 10.55 1.57
C ILE A 79 11.01 11.44 2.82
N PHE A 80 10.00 12.30 2.98
CA PHE A 80 9.83 13.14 4.16
C PHE A 80 9.80 12.30 5.44
N THR A 81 9.01 11.22 5.46
CA THR A 81 8.93 10.31 6.60
C THR A 81 10.28 9.65 6.90
N CYS A 82 10.99 9.17 5.87
CA CYS A 82 12.31 8.58 6.03
C CYS A 82 13.33 9.57 6.65
N ILE A 83 13.33 10.82 6.21
CA ILE A 83 14.24 11.86 6.74
C ILE A 83 13.84 12.23 8.18
N TYR A 84 12.57 12.51 8.42
CA TYR A 84 12.09 13.00 9.72
C TYR A 84 12.18 11.94 10.82
N CYS A 85 12.03 10.66 10.48
CA CYS A 85 12.21 9.55 11.42
C CYS A 85 13.67 9.07 11.52
N ASN A 86 14.64 9.94 11.22
CA ASN A 86 16.09 9.69 11.33
C ASN A 86 16.57 8.45 10.56
N GLY A 87 15.91 8.08 9.46
CA GLY A 87 16.32 6.97 8.61
C GLY A 87 16.31 5.60 9.28
N LYS A 88 15.56 5.40 10.38
CA LYS A 88 15.50 4.08 11.03
C LYS A 88 14.96 3.03 10.07
N LEU A 89 15.71 1.96 9.91
CA LEU A 89 15.45 0.92 8.90
C LEU A 89 14.00 0.41 8.96
N VAL A 90 13.47 0.17 10.16
CA VAL A 90 12.10 -0.32 10.34
C VAL A 90 11.05 0.65 9.77
N ILE A 91 11.19 1.95 10.05
CA ILE A 91 10.28 2.99 9.54
C ILE A 91 10.49 3.21 8.04
N VAL A 92 11.74 3.16 7.55
CA VAL A 92 12.03 3.26 6.11
C VAL A 92 11.36 2.12 5.36
N LEU A 93 11.53 0.88 5.81
CA LEU A 93 10.90 -0.29 5.20
C LEU A 93 9.37 -0.22 5.30
N MET A 94 8.83 0.30 6.41
CA MET A 94 7.38 0.52 6.58
C MET A 94 6.85 1.53 5.57
N ALA A 95 7.52 2.67 5.43
CA ALA A 95 7.16 3.74 4.52
C ALA A 95 7.28 3.27 3.06
N LEU A 96 8.35 2.55 2.70
CA LEU A 96 8.47 1.93 1.37
C LEU A 96 7.34 0.93 1.11
N GLY A 97 6.96 0.13 2.10
CA GLY A 97 5.81 -0.79 1.99
C GLY A 97 4.46 -0.11 1.72
N GLN A 98 4.32 1.19 2.00
CA GLN A 98 3.12 1.97 1.66
C GLN A 98 3.06 2.34 0.16
N LEU A 99 4.16 2.17 -0.60
CA LEU A 99 4.20 2.38 -2.05
C LEU A 99 3.72 1.18 -2.85
N THR A 100 3.43 0.03 -2.21
CA THR A 100 2.97 -1.16 -2.94
C THR A 100 1.71 -0.90 -3.77
N PRO A 101 0.67 -0.21 -3.28
CA PRO A 101 -0.49 0.15 -4.10
C PRO A 101 -0.13 0.99 -5.34
N TRP A 102 0.82 1.93 -5.22
CA TRP A 102 1.29 2.74 -6.36
C TRP A 102 1.96 1.85 -7.42
N SER A 103 2.84 0.93 -7.03
CA SER A 103 3.42 -0.04 -7.96
C SER A 103 2.38 -0.97 -8.58
N PHE A 104 1.33 -1.30 -7.82
CA PHE A 104 0.22 -2.09 -8.30
C PHE A 104 -0.58 -1.36 -9.37
N LYS A 105 -0.80 -0.05 -9.19
CA LYS A 105 -1.46 0.79 -10.18
C LYS A 105 -0.67 0.88 -11.49
N ILE A 106 0.65 1.05 -11.41
CA ILE A 106 1.54 0.99 -12.59
C ILE A 106 1.36 -0.33 -13.35
N MET A 107 1.43 -1.46 -12.63
CA MET A 107 1.24 -2.79 -13.22
C MET A 107 -0.16 -2.91 -13.87
N ASN A 108 -1.20 -2.53 -13.14
CA ASN A 108 -2.59 -2.59 -13.58
C ASN A 108 -2.82 -1.75 -14.84
N ASP A 109 -2.21 -0.58 -14.93
CA ASP A 109 -2.32 0.31 -16.09
C ASP A 109 -1.65 -0.30 -17.32
N GLY A 110 -0.46 -0.87 -17.16
CA GLY A 110 0.21 -1.60 -18.24
C GLY A 110 -0.63 -2.77 -18.73
N PHE A 111 -1.14 -3.61 -17.82
CA PHE A 111 -1.97 -4.77 -18.15
C PHE A 111 -3.28 -4.37 -18.84
N ARG A 112 -3.97 -3.35 -18.35
CA ARG A 112 -5.24 -2.89 -18.93
C ARG A 112 -5.06 -2.20 -20.28
N SER A 113 -3.98 -1.44 -20.47
CA SER A 113 -3.68 -0.84 -21.77
C SER A 113 -3.40 -1.88 -22.85
N GLN A 114 -2.77 -3.01 -22.52
CA GLN A 114 -2.57 -4.12 -23.46
C GLN A 114 -3.86 -4.76 -23.96
N GLN A 115 -4.93 -4.75 -23.16
CA GLN A 115 -6.21 -5.33 -23.54
C GLN A 115 -7.02 -4.43 -24.49
N VAL A 116 -6.64 -3.16 -24.63
CA VAL A 116 -7.38 -2.15 -25.38
C VAL A 116 -6.64 -1.73 -26.65
N ASP A 117 -5.29 -1.63 -26.62
CA ASP A 117 -4.47 -1.21 -27.76
C ASP A 117 -3.82 -2.42 -28.48
N GLU A 118 -4.27 -2.73 -29.70
CA GLU A 118 -3.71 -3.81 -30.56
C GLU A 118 -2.45 -3.39 -31.37
N THR A 119 -1.97 -2.16 -31.22
CA THR A 119 -0.87 -1.58 -32.04
C THR A 119 0.52 -1.71 -31.39
N ASP A 120 1.58 -1.24 -32.07
CA ASP A 120 3.01 -1.22 -31.63
C ASP A 120 3.26 -0.69 -30.19
N SER A 121 2.30 -0.01 -29.58
CA SER A 121 2.36 0.39 -28.16
C SER A 121 2.31 -0.79 -27.18
N SER A 122 1.99 -2.00 -27.64
CA SER A 122 1.89 -3.22 -26.83
C SER A 122 3.19 -3.58 -26.10
N HIS A 123 4.35 -3.38 -26.75
CA HIS A 123 5.66 -3.67 -26.16
C HIS A 123 6.02 -2.72 -25.01
N ILE A 124 5.72 -1.42 -25.15
CA ILE A 124 5.96 -0.43 -24.08
C ILE A 124 5.07 -0.75 -22.88
N ASN A 125 3.79 -1.08 -23.11
CA ASN A 125 2.86 -1.43 -22.05
C ASN A 125 3.29 -2.72 -21.31
N LEU A 126 3.95 -3.66 -22.00
CA LEU A 126 4.50 -4.87 -21.39
C LEU A 126 5.64 -4.56 -20.42
N HIS A 127 6.61 -3.75 -20.86
CA HIS A 127 7.73 -3.34 -20.00
C HIS A 127 7.24 -2.54 -18.79
N TYR A 128 6.25 -1.68 -19.00
CA TYR A 128 5.63 -0.91 -17.93
C TYR A 128 4.93 -1.82 -16.90
N SER A 129 4.18 -2.82 -17.37
CA SER A 129 3.55 -3.82 -16.50
C SER A 129 4.58 -4.64 -15.72
N TYR A 130 5.65 -5.09 -16.39
CA TYR A 130 6.74 -5.85 -15.77
C TYR A 130 7.49 -5.05 -14.71
N PHE A 131 7.78 -3.77 -14.99
CA PHE A 131 8.36 -2.87 -14.00
C PHE A 131 7.47 -2.74 -12.76
N GLY A 132 6.16 -2.58 -12.95
CA GLY A 132 5.19 -2.60 -11.86
C GLY A 132 5.26 -3.88 -11.03
N TRP A 133 5.31 -5.05 -11.66
CA TRP A 133 5.46 -6.34 -10.97
C TRP A 133 6.72 -6.44 -10.11
N VAL A 134 7.87 -6.06 -10.66
CA VAL A 134 9.15 -6.07 -9.91
C VAL A 134 9.05 -5.15 -8.69
N MET A 135 8.50 -3.94 -8.87
CA MET A 135 8.32 -2.99 -7.77
C MET A 135 7.33 -3.48 -6.71
N ILE A 136 6.22 -4.12 -7.10
CA ILE A 136 5.27 -4.74 -6.16
C ILE A 136 5.99 -5.74 -5.26
N ILE A 137 6.81 -6.62 -5.84
CA ILE A 137 7.55 -7.65 -5.06
C ILE A 137 8.50 -6.97 -4.08
N LEU A 138 9.34 -6.03 -4.54
CA LEU A 138 10.32 -5.36 -3.70
C LEU A 138 9.67 -4.58 -2.54
N LEU A 139 8.63 -3.78 -2.84
CA LEU A 139 7.94 -2.95 -1.86
C LEU A 139 7.08 -3.78 -0.90
N SER A 140 6.43 -4.84 -1.39
CA SER A 140 5.70 -5.81 -0.56
C SER A 140 6.64 -6.52 0.41
N VAL A 141 7.79 -7.03 -0.06
CA VAL A 141 8.78 -7.68 0.80
C VAL A 141 9.29 -6.71 1.86
N ALA A 142 9.61 -5.46 1.50
CA ALA A 142 10.00 -4.43 2.47
C ALA A 142 8.91 -4.22 3.53
N GLY A 143 7.64 -4.13 3.11
CA GLY A 143 6.50 -4.02 4.01
C GLY A 143 6.35 -5.22 4.96
N TRP A 144 6.40 -6.44 4.44
CA TRP A 144 6.30 -7.65 5.27
C TRP A 144 7.46 -7.79 6.25
N VAL A 145 8.69 -7.53 5.81
CA VAL A 145 9.88 -7.58 6.68
C VAL A 145 9.74 -6.57 7.81
N SER A 146 9.35 -5.33 7.51
CA SER A 146 9.11 -4.32 8.57
C SER A 146 8.00 -4.75 9.53
N LEU A 147 6.89 -5.30 9.02
CA LEU A 147 5.79 -5.76 9.87
C LEU A 147 6.25 -6.86 10.83
N ILE A 148 7.06 -7.80 10.34
CA ILE A 148 7.66 -8.87 11.15
C ILE A 148 8.58 -8.29 12.23
N LEU A 149 9.48 -7.36 11.86
CA LEU A 149 10.42 -6.76 12.80
C LEU A 149 9.72 -6.01 13.92
N VAL A 150 8.73 -5.17 13.58
CA VAL A 150 7.91 -4.44 14.56
C VAL A 150 7.15 -5.42 15.44
N THR A 151 6.54 -6.44 14.83
CA THR A 151 5.80 -7.49 15.53
C THR A 151 6.66 -8.22 16.56
N ILE A 152 7.88 -8.64 16.19
CA ILE A 152 8.80 -9.32 17.11
C ILE A 152 9.14 -8.42 18.30
N GLY A 153 9.34 -7.12 18.06
CA GLY A 153 9.56 -6.15 19.14
C GLY A 153 8.37 -6.07 20.11
N LEU A 154 7.14 -6.12 19.60
CA LEU A 154 5.91 -5.95 20.37
C LEU A 154 5.37 -7.24 21.00
N LEU A 155 5.68 -8.41 20.44
CA LEU A 155 5.20 -9.71 20.93
C LEU A 155 5.60 -9.99 22.38
N ASN A 156 6.68 -9.35 22.86
CA ASN A 156 7.14 -9.46 24.23
C ASN A 156 6.39 -8.54 25.21
N THR A 157 5.46 -7.70 24.72
CA THR A 157 4.82 -6.64 25.53
C THR A 157 3.31 -6.79 25.72
N ASP A 158 2.58 -7.41 24.79
CA ASP A 158 1.10 -7.47 24.87
C ASP A 158 0.50 -8.66 24.08
N GLU A 159 -0.16 -9.58 24.80
CA GLU A 159 -0.83 -10.78 24.25
C GLU A 159 -1.95 -10.43 23.26
N THR A 160 -2.52 -9.23 23.33
CA THR A 160 -3.54 -8.78 22.37
C THR A 160 -2.93 -8.59 20.98
N PHE A 161 -1.69 -8.09 20.89
CA PHE A 161 -1.00 -7.91 19.60
C PHE A 161 -0.79 -9.25 18.91
N LYS A 162 -0.41 -10.28 19.68
CA LYS A 162 -0.21 -11.64 19.18
C LYS A 162 -1.44 -12.14 18.43
N ARG A 163 -2.64 -11.97 18.98
CA ARG A 163 -3.90 -12.40 18.33
C ARG A 163 -4.13 -11.71 16.98
N TRP A 164 -3.95 -10.39 16.92
CA TRP A 164 -4.17 -9.61 15.69
C TRP A 164 -3.20 -9.98 14.57
N ILE A 165 -1.93 -10.17 14.92
CA ILE A 165 -0.89 -10.58 13.98
C ILE A 165 -1.23 -11.93 13.33
N TRP A 166 -1.65 -12.91 14.14
CA TRP A 166 -2.10 -14.20 13.61
C TRP A 166 -3.30 -14.06 12.69
N THR A 167 -4.24 -13.15 12.97
CA THR A 167 -5.35 -12.85 12.07
C THR A 167 -4.88 -12.32 10.72
N ILE A 168 -3.91 -11.40 10.70
CA ILE A 168 -3.36 -10.85 9.44
C ILE A 168 -2.66 -11.94 8.63
N TYR A 169 -1.83 -12.78 9.26
CA TYR A 169 -1.19 -13.90 8.57
C TYR A 169 -2.19 -14.93 8.07
N ALA A 170 -3.22 -15.25 8.85
CA ALA A 170 -4.28 -16.17 8.43
C ALA A 170 -5.05 -15.63 7.20
N LEU A 171 -5.35 -14.33 7.16
CA LEU A 171 -5.97 -13.69 6.00
C LEU A 171 -5.07 -13.72 4.76
N ALA A 172 -3.77 -13.47 4.91
CA ALA A 172 -2.81 -13.57 3.82
C ALA A 172 -2.71 -15.00 3.27
N LEU A 173 -2.67 -16.00 4.16
CA LEU A 173 -2.66 -17.41 3.78
C LEU A 173 -3.95 -17.81 3.05
N LEU A 174 -5.11 -17.36 3.53
CA LEU A 174 -6.39 -17.59 2.87
C LEU A 174 -6.41 -17.00 1.45
N ALA A 175 -5.92 -15.76 1.28
CA ALA A 175 -5.82 -15.13 -0.04
C ALA A 175 -4.92 -15.92 -0.99
N LEU A 176 -3.77 -16.40 -0.51
CA LEU A 176 -2.87 -17.29 -1.27
C LEU A 176 -3.57 -18.58 -1.72
N LEU A 177 -4.29 -19.24 -0.81
CA LEU A 177 -5.05 -20.46 -1.13
C LEU A 177 -6.09 -20.20 -2.22
N VAL A 178 -6.83 -19.09 -2.12
CA VAL A 178 -7.80 -18.70 -3.14
C VAL A 178 -7.13 -18.46 -4.50
N ILE A 179 -5.99 -17.76 -4.54
CA ILE A 179 -5.23 -17.55 -5.79
C ILE A 179 -4.83 -18.89 -6.41
N MET A 180 -4.26 -19.81 -5.63
CA MET A 180 -3.83 -21.12 -6.12
C MET A 180 -4.99 -21.95 -6.67
N LEU A 181 -6.13 -21.95 -5.97
CA LEU A 181 -7.34 -22.62 -6.44
C LEU A 181 -7.83 -22.00 -7.75
N MET A 182 -7.92 -20.68 -7.82
CA MET A 182 -8.43 -19.98 -9.01
C MET A 182 -7.51 -20.18 -10.22
N HIS A 183 -6.19 -20.20 -10.01
CA HIS A 183 -5.25 -20.47 -11.08
C HIS A 183 -5.44 -21.88 -11.67
N LYS A 184 -5.77 -22.87 -10.84
CA LYS A 184 -6.03 -24.25 -11.26
C LYS A 184 -7.35 -24.42 -12.01
N PHE A 185 -8.38 -23.64 -11.69
CA PHE A 185 -9.76 -23.92 -12.09
C PHE A 185 -10.30 -23.12 -13.29
N SER A 186 -9.66 -22.05 -13.79
CA SER A 186 -10.19 -21.36 -14.99
C SER A 186 -9.24 -20.35 -15.64
N SER A 187 -9.30 -20.28 -16.98
CA SER A 187 -8.64 -19.30 -17.86
C SER A 187 -9.36 -17.94 -17.98
N GLY A 188 -10.40 -17.67 -17.17
CA GLY A 188 -11.28 -16.49 -17.34
C GLY A 188 -11.34 -15.50 -16.16
N HIS A 189 -10.69 -15.75 -15.02
CA HIS A 189 -10.87 -14.94 -13.80
C HIS A 189 -9.73 -13.94 -13.52
N SER A 190 -9.19 -13.30 -14.56
CA SER A 190 -8.07 -12.35 -14.44
C SER A 190 -8.33 -11.23 -13.44
N CYS A 191 -9.55 -10.69 -13.37
CA CYS A 191 -9.91 -9.65 -12.39
C CYS A 191 -9.76 -10.16 -10.94
N LEU A 192 -10.37 -11.30 -10.61
CA LEU A 192 -10.33 -11.85 -9.25
C LEU A 192 -8.88 -12.18 -8.82
N ILE A 193 -8.09 -12.77 -9.71
CA ILE A 193 -6.68 -13.08 -9.46
C ILE A 193 -5.89 -11.80 -9.15
N ILE A 194 -6.08 -10.75 -9.95
CA ILE A 194 -5.42 -9.46 -9.75
C ILE A 194 -5.88 -8.82 -8.44
N MET A 195 -7.17 -8.85 -8.10
CA MET A 195 -7.67 -8.31 -6.83
C MET A 195 -7.11 -9.06 -5.62
N MET A 196 -6.99 -10.38 -5.69
CA MET A 196 -6.38 -11.17 -4.62
C MET A 196 -4.88 -10.93 -4.52
N ALA A 197 -4.18 -10.77 -5.64
CA ALA A 197 -2.77 -10.39 -5.66
C ALA A 197 -2.56 -9.00 -5.03
N TYR A 198 -3.43 -8.02 -5.32
CA TYR A 198 -3.39 -6.72 -4.64
C TYR A 198 -3.57 -6.90 -3.13
N PHE A 199 -4.60 -7.64 -2.73
CA PHE A 199 -4.90 -7.84 -1.31
C PHE A 199 -3.70 -8.46 -0.58
N LEU A 200 -3.15 -9.56 -1.12
CA LEU A 200 -2.00 -10.24 -0.55
C LEU A 200 -0.76 -9.34 -0.45
N THR A 201 -0.49 -8.56 -1.50
CA THR A 201 0.70 -7.71 -1.57
C THR A 201 0.56 -6.42 -0.78
N THR A 202 -0.61 -6.09 -0.23
CA THR A 202 -0.83 -4.83 0.50
C THR A 202 -1.41 -4.99 1.90
N ILE A 203 -1.86 -6.19 2.29
CA ILE A 203 -2.46 -6.44 3.62
C ILE A 203 -1.51 -6.10 4.78
N HIS A 204 -0.19 -6.14 4.56
CA HIS A 204 0.78 -5.69 5.56
C HIS A 204 0.58 -4.22 5.97
N MET A 205 0.03 -3.38 5.09
CA MET A 205 -0.30 -1.98 5.39
C MET A 205 -1.39 -1.87 6.45
N ILE A 206 -2.39 -2.76 6.46
CA ILE A 206 -3.42 -2.80 7.51
C ILE A 206 -2.75 -3.07 8.86
N GLY A 207 -1.79 -3.99 8.90
CA GLY A 207 -0.95 -4.24 10.07
C GLY A 207 -0.26 -2.98 10.56
N PHE A 208 0.40 -2.24 9.67
CA PHE A 208 1.03 -0.97 10.02
C PHE A 208 0.04 0.07 10.57
N HIS A 209 -1.10 0.23 9.92
CA HIS A 209 -2.10 1.21 10.33
C HIS A 209 -2.60 0.93 11.74
N ILE A 210 -2.85 -0.34 12.07
CA ILE A 210 -3.28 -0.78 13.41
C ILE A 210 -2.15 -0.61 14.44
N ILE A 211 -0.95 -1.06 14.12
CA ILE A 211 0.19 -1.03 15.05
C ILE A 211 0.56 0.41 15.39
N LEU A 212 0.73 1.28 14.38
CA LEU A 212 1.06 2.69 14.59
C LEU A 212 -0.02 3.40 15.38
N ALA A 213 -1.30 3.16 15.09
CA ALA A 213 -2.41 3.77 15.83
C ALA A 213 -2.40 3.37 17.31
N ARG A 214 -2.12 2.10 17.60
CA ARG A 214 -2.09 1.58 18.95
C ARG A 214 -0.90 2.10 19.74
N ILE A 215 0.30 2.06 19.15
CA ILE A 215 1.53 2.54 19.81
C ILE A 215 1.48 4.05 20.03
N SER A 216 0.97 4.81 19.04
CA SER A 216 0.87 6.26 19.19
C SER A 216 -0.35 6.71 20.01
N GLY A 217 -1.23 5.79 20.41
CA GLY A 217 -2.51 6.12 21.04
C GLY A 217 -3.46 6.95 20.16
N ASN A 218 -3.24 7.01 18.84
CA ASN A 218 -3.99 7.88 17.92
C ASN A 218 -4.63 7.06 16.79
N TRP A 219 -5.89 6.68 16.99
CA TRP A 219 -6.65 5.90 16.01
C TRP A 219 -7.16 6.71 14.82
N SER A 220 -7.22 8.03 14.92
CA SER A 220 -7.68 8.86 13.79
C SER A 220 -6.75 8.71 12.58
N GLY A 221 -5.45 8.48 12.82
CA GLY A 221 -4.46 8.44 11.76
C GLY A 221 -3.99 9.81 11.26
N ILE A 222 -4.43 10.86 11.95
CA ILE A 222 -4.06 12.25 11.67
C ILE A 222 -2.93 12.62 12.61
N ALA A 223 -1.71 12.80 12.07
CA ALA A 223 -0.56 13.16 12.88
C ALA A 223 -0.83 14.48 13.64
N PRO A 224 -0.53 14.55 14.95
CA PRO A 224 -0.81 15.75 15.75
C PRO A 224 0.06 16.95 15.35
N LYS A 225 1.24 16.69 14.75
CA LYS A 225 2.11 17.73 14.20
C LYS A 225 1.62 18.17 12.81
N LYS A 226 1.53 19.49 12.58
CA LYS A 226 1.06 20.08 11.32
C LYS A 226 1.78 19.56 10.07
N SER A 227 3.10 19.33 10.15
CA SER A 227 3.89 18.81 9.03
C SER A 227 3.50 17.38 8.65
N GLY A 228 3.29 16.50 9.64
CA GLY A 228 2.85 15.12 9.41
C GLY A 228 1.45 15.07 8.78
N LEU A 229 0.54 15.95 9.22
CA LEU A 229 -0.79 16.07 8.63
C LEU A 229 -0.75 16.50 7.16
N VAL A 230 0.03 17.56 6.84
CA VAL A 230 0.18 18.03 5.47
C VAL A 230 0.76 16.94 4.58
N SER A 231 1.79 16.23 5.05
CA SER A 231 2.40 15.12 4.33
C SER A 231 1.39 13.99 4.06
N ALA A 232 0.57 13.63 5.06
CA ALA A 232 -0.44 12.58 4.91
C ALA A 232 -1.58 12.99 3.94
N ILE A 233 -1.98 14.26 3.93
CA ILE A 233 -2.94 14.81 2.97
C ILE A 233 -2.37 14.78 1.55
N ILE A 234 -1.12 15.22 1.37
CA ILE A 234 -0.44 15.19 0.06
C ILE A 234 -0.37 13.75 -0.46
N PHE A 235 -0.01 12.79 0.40
CA PHE A 235 0.01 11.37 0.05
C PHE A 235 -1.37 10.85 -0.37
N PHE A 236 -2.41 11.21 0.39
CA PHE A 236 -3.79 10.85 0.07
C PHE A 236 -4.21 11.41 -1.29
N ILE A 237 -3.98 12.69 -1.53
CA ILE A 237 -4.28 13.35 -2.82
C ILE A 237 -3.51 12.67 -3.95
N GLY A 238 -2.20 12.44 -3.79
CA GLY A 238 -1.37 11.74 -4.77
C GLY A 238 -1.94 10.37 -5.14
N ASN A 239 -2.31 9.57 -4.14
CA ASN A 239 -2.93 8.25 -4.36
C ASN A 239 -4.28 8.33 -5.08
N ARG A 240 -5.07 9.37 -4.84
CA ARG A 240 -6.35 9.56 -5.54
C ARG A 240 -6.09 10.02 -6.97
N LEU A 241 -5.17 10.95 -7.18
CA LEU A 241 -4.85 11.49 -8.49
C LEU A 241 -4.43 10.40 -9.47
N GLN A 242 -3.78 9.33 -9.03
CA GLN A 242 -3.44 8.17 -9.89
C GLN A 242 -4.63 7.56 -10.66
N PHE A 243 -5.87 7.73 -10.19
CA PHE A 243 -7.08 7.19 -10.84
C PHE A 243 -7.86 8.25 -11.63
N LEU A 244 -7.31 9.44 -11.73
CA LEU A 244 -7.91 10.54 -12.46
C LEU A 244 -7.38 10.55 -13.89
N ASP A 245 -8.29 10.42 -14.85
CA ASP A 245 -7.98 10.37 -16.27
C ASP A 245 -8.78 11.45 -17.02
N PHE A 246 -8.07 12.33 -17.71
CA PHE A 246 -8.62 13.29 -18.66
C PHE A 246 -8.44 12.79 -20.11
#